data_AF-W9ZQL4-F1
#
_entry.id   AF-W9ZQL4-F1
#
_cell.length_a   1.000
_cell.length_b   1.000
_cell.length_c   1.000
_cell.angle_alpha   90.00
_cell.angle_beta   90.00
_cell.angle_gamma   90.00
#
_symmetry.space_group_name_H-M   'P 1'
#
loop_
_entity.id
_entity.type
_entity.pdbx_description
1 polymer ?
#
loop_
_entity_poly.entity_id
_entity_poly.type
_entity_poly.pdbx_seq_one_letter_code
_entity_poly.pdbx_strand_id
1 'polypeptide(L)'
;MMRDESNIAMFMEFLELLYQLCLTINTERFNEGRPSSTLLVFLSGILGFSQDCKHFLLARQFCPYLSGQIYIQRLILLERALPLRGYRAIGIPRRPYVNQLDQLNSIREKYMIAGTQHPLTEMISLRGFGRNIARTEPPSILFSWSDDGEIIRYGDFQLTMDKFQQIPDYFISRGEEICDKLIFDIKPDIGLAAMKDDMVNMSSGYSFVKHPANDLDKAYLDLLYSAYASRESKFSKGGHWRWKLLHTQQRGT
;
A
#
# COMPACT_ATOMS: atom_id res chain seq x y z
N MET A 1 -25.02 37.18 31.94
CA MET A 1 -25.50 37.50 30.58
C MET A 1 -24.39 38.08 29.71
N MET A 2 -23.81 39.26 30.00
CA MET A 2 -22.72 39.84 29.17
C MET A 2 -21.44 38.97 29.03
N ARG A 3 -21.06 38.23 30.08
CA ARG A 3 -19.89 37.33 30.02
C ARG A 3 -20.10 36.14 29.08
N ASP A 4 -21.35 35.73 28.89
CA ASP A 4 -21.74 34.58 28.06
C ASP A 4 -21.78 34.98 26.57
N GLU A 5 -22.31 36.16 26.26
CA GLU A 5 -22.28 36.74 24.90
C GLU A 5 -20.85 36.99 24.41
N SER A 6 -19.96 37.48 25.29
CA SER A 6 -18.53 37.65 24.98
C SER A 6 -17.83 36.31 24.69
N ASN A 7 -18.18 35.25 25.44
CA ASN A 7 -17.62 33.92 25.22
C ASN A 7 -18.11 33.31 23.90
N ILE A 8 -19.39 33.50 23.57
CA ILE A 8 -19.98 33.05 22.29
C ILE A 8 -19.31 33.78 21.12
N ALA A 9 -19.07 35.09 21.23
CA ALA A 9 -18.40 35.86 20.18
C ALA A 9 -16.96 35.35 19.94
N MET A 10 -16.18 35.16 21.00
CA MET A 10 -14.82 34.60 20.89
C MET A 10 -14.82 33.19 20.31
N PHE A 11 -15.77 32.34 20.71
CA PHE A 11 -15.87 30.98 20.16
C PHE A 11 -16.24 30.99 18.67
N MET A 12 -17.13 31.88 18.25
CA MET A 12 -17.48 32.04 16.83
C MET A 12 -16.27 32.50 16.03
N GLU A 13 -15.54 33.50 16.50
CA GLU A 13 -14.29 33.96 15.88
C GLU A 13 -13.27 32.84 15.73
N PHE A 14 -13.06 32.03 16.78
CA PHE A 14 -12.20 30.85 16.71
C PHE A 14 -12.63 29.87 15.61
N LEU A 15 -13.93 29.58 15.48
CA LEU A 15 -14.44 28.70 14.42
C LEU A 15 -14.23 29.29 13.03
N GLU A 16 -14.34 30.61 12.86
CA GLU A 16 -14.05 31.26 11.57
C GLU A 16 -12.55 31.15 11.22
N LEU A 17 -11.66 31.35 12.19
CA LEU A 17 -10.21 31.19 12.00
C LEU A 17 -9.84 29.73 11.70
N LEU A 18 -10.46 28.77 12.39
CA LEU A 18 -10.29 27.35 12.10
C LEU A 18 -10.73 27.01 10.67
N TYR A 19 -11.86 27.56 10.24
CA TYR A 19 -12.32 27.40 8.87
C TYR A 19 -11.34 28.00 7.85
N GLN A 20 -10.78 29.18 8.12
CA GLN A 20 -9.75 29.78 7.28
C GLN A 20 -8.48 28.92 7.21
N LEU A 21 -8.06 28.33 8.32
CA LEU A 21 -6.93 27.39 8.35
C LEU A 21 -7.24 26.17 7.46
N CYS A 22 -8.41 25.55 7.64
CA CYS A 22 -8.84 24.44 6.81
C CYS A 22 -8.86 24.80 5.33
N LEU A 23 -9.40 25.97 4.97
CA LEU A 23 -9.40 26.48 3.59
C LEU A 23 -8.01 26.69 3.03
N THR A 24 -7.10 27.24 3.82
CA THR A 24 -5.71 27.51 3.40
C THR A 24 -5.01 26.21 3.06
N ILE A 25 -5.17 25.21 3.91
CA ILE A 25 -4.63 23.86 3.70
C ILE A 25 -5.27 23.21 2.45
N ASN A 26 -6.57 23.38 2.24
CA ASN A 26 -7.30 22.85 1.07
C ASN A 26 -6.91 23.49 -0.27
N THR A 27 -6.45 24.75 -0.22
CA THR A 27 -6.15 25.55 -1.42
C THR A 27 -4.65 25.80 -1.60
N GLU A 28 -3.82 25.07 -0.85
CA GLU A 28 -2.38 25.08 -0.96
C GLU A 28 -1.95 24.76 -2.41
N ARG A 29 -0.86 25.39 -2.84
CA ARG A 29 -0.31 25.19 -4.19
C ARG A 29 0.83 24.19 -4.13
N PHE A 30 0.99 23.44 -5.20
CA PHE A 30 2.13 22.54 -5.31
C PHE A 30 3.42 23.35 -5.45
N ASN A 31 4.39 23.07 -4.60
CA ASN A 31 5.75 23.54 -4.79
C ASN A 31 6.42 22.68 -5.87
N GLU A 32 6.99 23.33 -6.90
CA GLU A 32 7.64 22.66 -8.04
C GLU A 32 6.76 21.61 -8.75
N GLY A 33 5.44 21.77 -8.71
CA GLY A 33 4.50 20.79 -9.28
C GLY A 33 4.41 19.46 -8.53
N ARG A 34 5.01 19.34 -7.34
CA ARG A 34 4.96 18.12 -6.52
C ARG A 34 3.73 18.11 -5.63
N PRO A 35 2.78 17.17 -5.77
CA PRO A 35 1.59 17.15 -4.93
C PRO A 35 1.88 16.93 -3.45
N SER A 36 2.89 16.10 -3.14
CA SER A 36 3.36 15.80 -1.78
C SER A 36 3.99 16.98 -1.04
N SER A 37 4.21 18.12 -1.72
CA SER A 37 4.63 19.35 -1.06
C SER A 37 3.52 20.00 -0.24
N THR A 38 2.26 19.63 -0.48
CA THR A 38 1.12 20.14 0.28
C THR A 38 0.85 19.30 1.52
N LEU A 39 0.45 19.96 2.60
CA LEU A 39 0.22 19.31 3.89
C LEU A 39 -0.83 18.21 3.79
N LEU A 40 -1.93 18.46 3.09
CA LEU A 40 -3.03 17.51 2.97
C LEU A 40 -2.64 16.25 2.20
N VAL A 41 -1.95 16.40 1.06
CA VAL A 41 -1.51 15.25 0.27
C VAL A 41 -0.45 14.47 1.03
N PHE A 42 0.50 15.16 1.68
CA PHE A 42 1.51 14.52 2.52
C PHE A 42 0.87 13.69 3.65
N LEU A 43 -0.02 14.30 4.45
CA LEU A 43 -0.70 13.61 5.54
C LEU A 43 -1.60 12.47 5.06
N SER A 44 -2.21 12.59 3.87
CA SER A 44 -2.98 11.50 3.29
C SER A 44 -2.14 10.25 3.06
N GLY A 45 -0.84 10.40 2.73
CA GLY A 45 0.08 9.27 2.60
C GLY A 45 0.33 8.55 3.93
N ILE A 46 0.32 9.27 5.06
CA ILE A 46 0.47 8.68 6.41
C ILE A 46 -0.73 7.78 6.75
N LEU A 47 -1.92 8.11 6.27
CA LEU A 47 -3.11 7.27 6.44
C LEU A 47 -3.03 5.94 5.67
N GLY A 48 -2.02 5.77 4.82
CA GLY A 48 -1.72 4.51 4.13
C GLY A 48 -0.91 3.51 4.94
N PHE A 49 -0.53 3.82 6.19
CA PHE A 49 0.22 2.91 7.07
C PHE A 49 -0.71 2.16 8.05
N SER A 50 -0.27 0.97 8.46
CA SER A 50 -0.87 0.27 9.61
C SER A 50 -0.71 1.09 10.89
N GLN A 51 -1.54 0.81 11.90
CA GLN A 51 -1.54 1.56 13.17
C GLN A 51 -0.19 1.50 13.91
N ASP A 52 0.58 0.43 13.71
CA ASP A 52 1.93 0.25 14.25
C ASP A 52 3.05 0.70 13.29
N CYS A 53 2.69 1.31 12.16
CA CYS A 53 3.59 1.82 11.12
C CYS A 53 4.53 0.76 10.51
N LYS A 54 4.24 -0.54 10.64
CA LYS A 54 5.11 -1.60 10.12
C LYS A 54 4.82 -1.97 8.66
N HIS A 55 3.59 -1.78 8.21
CA HIS A 55 3.17 -2.21 6.88
C HIS A 55 2.28 -1.16 6.20
N PHE A 56 2.18 -1.22 4.87
CA PHE A 56 1.24 -0.42 4.10
C PHE A 56 -0.15 -1.08 4.10
N LEU A 57 -1.19 -0.27 4.20
CA LEU A 57 -2.57 -0.71 4.03
C LEU A 57 -2.84 -1.10 2.59
N LEU A 58 -3.75 -2.05 2.42
CA LEU A 58 -4.29 -2.37 1.10
C LEU A 58 -5.08 -1.16 0.55
N ALA A 59 -5.10 -0.99 -0.76
CA ALA A 59 -5.86 0.03 -1.46
C ALA A 59 -7.35 0.00 -1.06
N ARG A 60 -7.95 -1.18 -0.86
CA ARG A 60 -9.34 -1.28 -0.34
C ARG A 60 -9.53 -0.70 1.07
N GLN A 61 -8.49 -0.71 1.90
CA GLN A 61 -8.50 -0.16 3.27
C GLN A 61 -8.15 1.33 3.28
N PHE A 62 -7.28 1.75 2.38
CA PHE A 62 -6.84 3.14 2.25
C PHE A 62 -7.86 4.05 1.54
N CYS A 63 -8.51 3.57 0.47
CA CYS A 63 -9.45 4.36 -0.33
C CYS A 63 -10.64 4.96 0.46
N PRO A 64 -11.20 4.30 1.50
CA PRO A 64 -12.19 4.92 2.39
C PRO A 64 -11.70 6.20 3.07
N TYR A 65 -10.45 6.25 3.55
CA TYR A 65 -9.88 7.46 4.16
C TYR A 65 -9.80 8.61 3.14
N LEU A 66 -9.29 8.33 1.93
CA LEU A 66 -9.28 9.30 0.84
C LEU A 66 -10.69 9.78 0.49
N SER A 67 -11.68 8.88 0.47
CA SER A 67 -13.07 9.23 0.15
C SER A 67 -13.67 10.17 1.20
N GLY A 68 -13.39 9.93 2.48
CA GLY A 68 -13.76 10.83 3.57
C GLY A 68 -13.11 12.21 3.46
N GLN A 69 -11.80 12.25 3.17
CA GLN A 69 -11.08 13.51 2.95
C GLN A 69 -11.63 14.28 1.74
N ILE A 70 -11.85 13.63 0.60
CA ILE A 70 -12.43 14.26 -0.60
C ILE A 70 -13.81 14.86 -0.27
N TYR A 71 -14.63 14.15 0.49
CA TYR A 71 -15.95 14.64 0.88
C TYR A 71 -15.86 15.92 1.73
N ILE A 72 -15.02 15.91 2.77
CA ILE A 72 -14.82 17.08 3.66
C ILE A 72 -14.26 18.27 2.88
N GLN A 73 -13.25 18.05 2.03
CA GLN A 73 -12.67 19.12 1.21
C GLN A 73 -13.70 19.75 0.26
N ARG A 74 -14.57 18.94 -0.35
CA ARG A 74 -15.68 19.46 -1.19
C ARG A 74 -16.62 20.33 -0.38
N LEU A 75 -16.98 19.95 0.84
CA LEU A 75 -17.85 20.77 1.69
C LEU A 75 -17.18 22.10 2.07
N ILE A 76 -15.90 22.08 2.43
CA ILE A 76 -15.13 23.29 2.75
C ILE A 76 -15.08 24.25 1.54
N LEU A 77 -14.78 23.74 0.35
CA LEU A 77 -14.72 24.55 -0.87
C LEU A 77 -16.12 25.05 -1.31
N LEU A 78 -17.16 24.24 -1.11
CA LEU A 78 -18.55 24.67 -1.36
C LEU A 78 -18.98 25.78 -0.41
N GLU A 79 -18.66 25.68 0.87
CA GLU A 79 -18.92 26.76 1.83
C GLU A 79 -18.13 28.02 1.47
N ARG A 80 -16.92 27.90 0.89
CA ARG A 80 -16.14 29.06 0.42
C ARG A 80 -16.78 29.72 -0.78
N ALA A 81 -17.37 28.91 -1.65
CA ALA A 81 -18.01 29.34 -2.88
C ALA A 81 -19.36 29.99 -2.62
N LEU A 82 -20.19 29.39 -1.76
CA LEU A 82 -21.54 29.88 -1.45
C LEU A 82 -21.81 29.88 0.06
N PRO A 83 -21.15 30.76 0.83
CA PRO A 83 -21.29 30.82 2.27
C PRO A 83 -22.75 31.01 2.71
N LEU A 84 -23.26 30.14 3.59
CA LEU A 84 -24.64 30.28 4.06
C LEU A 84 -24.81 31.55 4.90
N ARG A 85 -23.76 31.91 5.66
CA ARG A 85 -23.63 33.12 6.47
C ARG A 85 -22.34 33.85 6.13
N GLY A 86 -22.27 35.14 6.47
CA GLY A 86 -21.02 35.90 6.36
C GLY A 86 -20.09 35.55 7.52
N TYR A 87 -18.81 35.43 7.23
CA TYR A 87 -17.73 35.23 8.21
C TYR A 87 -17.02 36.56 8.42
N ARG A 88 -17.29 37.22 9.54
CA ARG A 88 -16.85 38.60 9.80
C ARG A 88 -15.37 38.69 10.11
N ALA A 89 -14.83 37.76 10.92
CA ALA A 89 -13.45 37.76 11.36
C ALA A 89 -12.47 37.57 10.18
N ILE A 90 -12.90 36.80 9.18
CA ILE A 90 -12.08 36.45 8.01
C ILE A 90 -12.53 37.15 6.71
N GLY A 91 -13.49 38.08 6.80
CA GLY A 91 -13.91 38.94 5.70
C GLY A 91 -14.61 38.23 4.53
N ILE A 92 -15.25 37.08 4.75
CA ILE A 92 -15.98 36.36 3.70
C ILE A 92 -17.46 36.76 3.73
N PRO A 93 -18.00 37.38 2.66
CA PRO A 93 -19.41 37.76 2.64
C PRO A 93 -20.32 36.55 2.49
N ARG A 94 -21.57 36.69 2.95
CA ARG A 94 -22.63 35.71 2.69
C ARG A 94 -22.86 35.57 1.18
N ARG A 95 -23.29 34.38 0.73
CA ARG A 95 -23.70 34.16 -0.67
C ARG A 95 -24.73 35.21 -1.14
N PRO A 96 -24.61 35.73 -2.37
CA PRO A 96 -25.57 36.63 -2.99
C PRO A 96 -26.86 35.88 -3.33
N TYR A 97 -27.95 36.62 -3.53
CA TYR A 97 -29.24 36.03 -3.94
C TYR A 97 -29.28 35.69 -5.44
N VAL A 98 -28.45 36.35 -6.25
CA VAL A 98 -28.35 36.16 -7.71
C VAL A 98 -26.94 35.76 -8.09
N ASN A 99 -26.75 35.19 -9.29
CA ASN A 99 -25.44 34.81 -9.85
C ASN A 99 -24.62 33.84 -8.97
N GLN A 100 -25.31 32.99 -8.20
CA GLN A 100 -24.66 31.99 -7.35
C GLN A 100 -23.86 30.97 -8.18
N LEU A 101 -24.29 30.68 -9.40
CA LEU A 101 -23.57 29.77 -10.30
C LEU A 101 -22.19 30.32 -10.67
N ASP A 102 -22.10 31.61 -10.98
CA ASP A 102 -20.82 32.25 -11.32
C ASP A 102 -19.87 32.24 -10.13
N GLN A 103 -20.39 32.51 -8.94
CA GLN A 103 -19.60 32.42 -7.71
C GLN A 103 -19.12 30.99 -7.43
N LEU A 104 -19.99 30.00 -7.64
CA LEU A 104 -19.63 28.58 -7.54
C LEU A 104 -18.52 28.21 -8.52
N ASN A 105 -18.67 28.61 -9.79
CA ASN A 105 -17.71 28.31 -10.84
C ASN A 105 -16.34 28.96 -10.57
N SER A 106 -16.31 30.18 -10.01
CA SER A 106 -15.04 30.84 -9.66
C SER A 106 -14.15 30.02 -8.71
N ILE A 107 -14.75 29.23 -7.81
CA ILE A 107 -14.03 28.33 -6.90
C ILE A 107 -13.86 26.95 -7.55
N ARG A 108 -14.91 26.40 -8.15
CA ARG A 108 -14.90 25.07 -8.77
C ARG A 108 -13.84 24.96 -9.86
N GLU A 109 -13.80 25.91 -10.78
CA GLU A 109 -12.87 25.91 -11.92
C GLU A 109 -11.41 26.01 -11.46
N LYS A 110 -11.18 26.69 -10.35
CA LYS A 110 -9.85 26.88 -9.81
C LYS A 110 -9.34 25.70 -9.01
N TYR A 111 -10.18 25.09 -8.17
CA TYR A 111 -9.73 24.13 -7.14
C TYR A 111 -10.30 22.71 -7.28
N MET A 112 -11.37 22.51 -8.05
CA MET A 112 -12.15 21.27 -8.04
C MET A 112 -12.16 20.52 -9.38
N ILE A 113 -11.70 21.14 -10.47
CA ILE A 113 -11.65 20.52 -11.80
C ILE A 113 -10.42 19.63 -11.93
N ALA A 114 -10.60 18.40 -12.43
CA ALA A 114 -9.51 17.47 -12.66
C ALA A 114 -8.38 18.12 -13.50
N GLY A 115 -7.13 17.92 -13.06
CA GLY A 115 -5.96 18.52 -13.69
C GLY A 115 -5.48 19.83 -13.06
N THR A 116 -6.26 20.46 -12.17
CA THR A 116 -5.74 21.58 -11.38
C THR A 116 -4.66 21.07 -10.41
N GLN A 117 -3.60 21.85 -10.18
CA GLN A 117 -2.52 21.51 -9.25
C GLN A 117 -2.90 21.86 -7.80
N HIS A 118 -3.95 21.20 -7.29
CA HIS A 118 -4.49 21.42 -5.95
C HIS A 118 -4.77 20.11 -5.19
N PRO A 119 -4.77 20.13 -3.84
CA PRO A 119 -4.90 18.92 -3.03
C PRO A 119 -6.12 18.06 -3.35
N LEU A 120 -7.30 18.67 -3.56
CA LEU A 120 -8.54 17.93 -3.81
C LEU A 120 -8.43 17.05 -5.07
N THR A 121 -7.87 17.58 -6.15
CA THR A 121 -7.80 16.89 -7.44
C THR A 121 -6.76 15.80 -7.43
N GLU A 122 -5.65 16.00 -6.73
CA GLU A 122 -4.68 14.94 -6.45
C GLU A 122 -5.32 13.80 -5.66
N MET A 123 -6.07 14.09 -4.59
CA MET A 123 -6.73 13.04 -3.83
C MET A 123 -7.77 12.27 -4.66
N ILE A 124 -8.50 12.94 -5.55
CA ILE A 124 -9.40 12.28 -6.49
C ILE A 124 -8.62 11.36 -7.43
N SER A 125 -7.46 11.81 -7.94
CA SER A 125 -6.56 11.02 -8.76
C SER A 125 -6.05 9.78 -8.02
N LEU A 126 -5.51 9.96 -6.81
CA LEU A 126 -5.02 8.88 -5.94
C LEU A 126 -6.13 7.88 -5.61
N ARG A 127 -7.35 8.35 -5.32
CA ARG A 127 -8.51 7.48 -5.06
C ARG A 127 -8.92 6.71 -6.32
N GLY A 128 -8.83 7.33 -7.50
CA GLY A 128 -9.05 6.67 -8.79
C GLY A 128 -8.03 5.57 -9.05
N PHE A 129 -6.76 5.86 -8.81
CA PHE A 129 -5.67 4.90 -8.89
C PHE A 129 -5.87 3.74 -7.91
N GLY A 130 -6.12 4.03 -6.63
CA GLY A 130 -6.37 3.04 -5.60
C GLY A 130 -7.56 2.13 -5.91
N ARG A 131 -8.61 2.65 -6.55
CA ARG A 131 -9.74 1.82 -7.02
C ARG A 131 -9.31 0.79 -8.07
N ASN A 132 -8.37 1.13 -8.96
CA ASN A 132 -7.86 0.18 -9.94
C ASN A 132 -6.99 -0.88 -9.28
N ILE A 133 -6.12 -0.48 -8.35
CA ILE A 133 -5.29 -1.42 -7.56
C ILE A 133 -6.16 -2.36 -6.72
N ALA A 134 -7.22 -1.84 -6.07
CA ALA A 134 -8.13 -2.65 -5.26
C ALA A 134 -8.83 -3.78 -6.04
N ARG A 135 -8.88 -3.72 -7.38
CA ARG A 135 -9.39 -4.81 -8.23
C ARG A 135 -8.38 -5.94 -8.45
N THR A 136 -7.09 -5.62 -8.38
CA THR A 136 -6.00 -6.60 -8.49
C THR A 136 -5.58 -7.14 -7.13
N GLU A 137 -5.99 -6.49 -6.04
CA GLU A 137 -5.78 -7.00 -4.69
C GLU A 137 -6.52 -8.32 -4.50
N PRO A 138 -5.90 -9.32 -3.83
CA PRO A 138 -6.58 -10.58 -3.52
C PRO A 138 -7.87 -10.22 -2.78
N PRO A 139 -9.06 -10.67 -3.22
CA PRO A 139 -10.31 -10.34 -2.54
C PRO A 139 -10.18 -10.70 -1.05
N SER A 140 -10.96 -10.05 -0.18
CA SER A 140 -11.22 -10.65 1.13
C SER A 140 -11.81 -12.03 0.85
N ILE A 141 -11.00 -13.07 0.98
CA ILE A 141 -11.31 -14.36 0.39
C ILE A 141 -12.53 -14.90 1.13
N LEU A 142 -13.70 -14.83 0.48
CA LEU A 142 -14.92 -15.40 1.02
C LEU A 142 -14.99 -16.83 0.49
N PHE A 143 -14.32 -17.73 1.20
CA PHE A 143 -14.56 -19.15 1.02
C PHE A 143 -15.93 -19.48 1.60
N SER A 144 -16.72 -20.26 0.87
CA SER A 144 -17.87 -20.93 1.45
C SER A 144 -17.55 -22.41 1.60
N TRP A 145 -17.90 -22.98 2.73
CA TRP A 145 -17.75 -24.39 3.00
C TRP A 145 -19.08 -25.08 2.71
N SER A 146 -19.05 -26.31 2.19
CA SER A 146 -20.22 -27.19 2.25
C SER A 146 -20.55 -27.53 3.70
N ASP A 147 -21.81 -27.87 3.96
CA ASP A 147 -22.29 -28.15 5.33
C ASP A 147 -21.58 -29.34 5.99
N ASP A 148 -21.02 -30.25 5.18
CA ASP A 148 -20.21 -31.40 5.61
C ASP A 148 -18.71 -31.06 5.80
N GLY A 149 -18.27 -29.87 5.42
CA GLY A 149 -16.88 -29.43 5.50
C GLY A 149 -15.95 -30.03 4.44
N GLU A 150 -16.45 -30.81 3.48
CA GLU A 150 -15.63 -31.53 2.50
C GLU A 150 -15.27 -30.70 1.26
N ILE A 151 -15.97 -29.59 1.01
CA ILE A 151 -15.80 -28.78 -0.20
C ILE A 151 -15.65 -27.30 0.14
N ILE A 152 -14.53 -26.72 -0.29
CA ILE A 152 -14.29 -25.27 -0.29
C ILE A 152 -14.70 -24.71 -1.64
N ARG A 153 -15.57 -23.70 -1.65
CA ARG A 153 -16.02 -23.00 -2.87
C ARG A 153 -15.51 -21.56 -2.91
N TYR A 154 -15.02 -21.16 -4.08
CA TYR A 154 -14.58 -19.81 -4.40
C TYR A 154 -15.07 -19.43 -5.79
N GLY A 155 -16.14 -18.63 -5.88
CA GLY A 155 -16.82 -18.37 -7.17
C GLY A 155 -17.27 -19.68 -7.83
N ASP A 156 -16.84 -19.91 -9.07
CA ASP A 156 -17.12 -21.16 -9.80
C ASP A 156 -16.12 -22.28 -9.49
N PHE A 157 -15.05 -21.99 -8.76
CA PHE A 157 -14.05 -22.98 -8.37
C PHE A 157 -14.49 -23.75 -7.12
N GLN A 158 -14.30 -25.07 -7.16
CA GLN A 158 -14.57 -25.97 -6.04
C GLN A 158 -13.34 -26.83 -5.78
N LEU A 159 -12.97 -26.94 -4.50
CA LEU A 159 -11.84 -27.73 -4.04
C LEU A 159 -12.32 -28.69 -2.94
N THR A 160 -12.18 -29.98 -3.21
CA THR A 160 -12.47 -31.04 -2.25
C THR A 160 -11.33 -31.19 -1.24
N MET A 161 -11.63 -31.56 0.00
CA MET A 161 -10.62 -31.76 1.04
C MET A 161 -9.61 -32.85 0.67
N ASP A 162 -10.01 -33.92 -0.02
CA ASP A 162 -9.09 -34.93 -0.57
C ASP A 162 -8.00 -34.32 -1.46
N LYS A 163 -8.39 -33.41 -2.37
CA LYS A 163 -7.44 -32.70 -3.24
C LYS A 163 -6.65 -31.65 -2.48
N PHE A 164 -7.27 -30.97 -1.52
CA PHE A 164 -6.59 -30.00 -0.66
C PHE A 164 -5.46 -30.66 0.13
N GLN A 165 -5.69 -31.87 0.65
CA GLN A 165 -4.67 -32.66 1.38
C GLN A 165 -3.49 -33.07 0.49
N GLN A 166 -3.67 -33.13 -0.83
CA GLN A 166 -2.60 -33.41 -1.80
C GLN A 166 -1.81 -32.15 -2.22
N ILE A 167 -2.31 -30.95 -1.91
CA ILE A 167 -1.64 -29.68 -2.27
C ILE A 167 -0.25 -29.55 -1.63
N PRO A 168 -0.04 -29.85 -0.34
CA PRO A 168 1.29 -29.82 0.27
C PRO A 168 2.28 -30.70 -0.49
N ASP A 169 1.92 -31.96 -0.76
CA ASP A 169 2.78 -32.90 -1.48
C ASP A 169 3.10 -32.40 -2.89
N TYR A 170 2.12 -31.87 -3.61
CA TYR A 170 2.32 -31.27 -4.93
C TYR A 170 3.33 -30.12 -4.89
N PHE A 171 3.19 -29.18 -3.95
CA PHE A 171 4.11 -28.05 -3.84
C PHE A 171 5.49 -28.46 -3.34
N ILE A 172 5.59 -29.47 -2.47
CA ILE A 172 6.87 -30.05 -2.04
C ILE A 172 7.57 -30.67 -3.24
N SER A 173 6.91 -31.57 -3.97
CA SER A 173 7.49 -32.22 -5.15
C SER A 173 7.89 -31.20 -6.22
N ARG A 174 7.05 -30.18 -6.46
CA ARG A 174 7.38 -29.13 -7.44
C ARG A 174 8.52 -28.24 -6.96
N GLY A 175 8.56 -27.94 -5.67
CA GLY A 175 9.64 -27.20 -5.02
C GLY A 175 10.96 -27.95 -5.13
N GLU A 176 10.98 -29.24 -4.81
CA GLU A 176 12.13 -30.13 -4.98
C GLU A 176 12.61 -30.16 -6.44
N GLU A 177 11.72 -30.33 -7.41
CA GLU A 177 12.08 -30.32 -8.84
C GLU A 177 12.70 -28.98 -9.29
N ILE A 178 12.17 -27.85 -8.79
CA ILE A 178 12.72 -26.52 -9.07
C ILE A 178 14.06 -26.34 -8.37
N CYS A 179 14.18 -26.74 -7.10
CA CYS A 179 15.42 -26.68 -6.34
C CYS A 179 16.53 -27.51 -7.01
N ASP A 180 16.24 -28.74 -7.41
CA ASP A 180 17.16 -29.62 -8.15
C ASP A 180 17.66 -28.93 -9.43
N LYS A 181 16.74 -28.28 -10.17
CA LYS A 181 17.09 -27.51 -11.38
C LYS A 181 17.93 -26.27 -11.08
N LEU A 182 17.58 -25.49 -10.06
CA LEU A 182 18.27 -24.25 -9.69
C LEU A 182 19.65 -24.49 -9.08
N ILE A 183 19.81 -25.60 -8.37
CA ILE A 183 21.05 -26.01 -7.72
C ILE A 183 21.86 -26.96 -8.64
N PHE A 184 21.38 -27.20 -9.86
CA PHE A 184 22.02 -28.03 -10.90
C PHE A 184 22.42 -29.42 -10.38
N ASP A 185 21.49 -30.07 -9.71
CA ASP A 185 21.63 -31.42 -9.15
C ASP A 185 22.69 -31.54 -8.02
N ILE A 186 23.23 -30.42 -7.51
CA ILE A 186 24.09 -30.43 -6.32
C ILE A 186 23.21 -30.70 -5.09
N LYS A 187 23.53 -31.74 -4.33
CA LYS A 187 22.81 -32.10 -3.11
C LYS A 187 23.61 -31.66 -1.89
N PRO A 188 23.33 -30.49 -1.30
CA PRO A 188 23.98 -30.09 -0.06
C PRO A 188 23.50 -30.98 1.08
N ASP A 189 24.43 -31.42 1.93
CA ASP A 189 24.12 -32.20 3.13
C ASP A 189 23.62 -31.27 4.24
N ILE A 190 22.40 -30.78 4.08
CA ILE A 190 21.74 -29.89 5.04
C ILE A 190 20.50 -30.62 5.58
N GLY A 191 20.50 -30.88 6.88
CA GLY A 191 19.34 -31.42 7.59
C GLY A 191 18.23 -30.38 7.70
N LEU A 192 17.42 -30.22 6.64
CA LEU A 192 16.32 -29.24 6.61
C LEU A 192 15.34 -29.42 7.78
N ALA A 193 15.12 -30.66 8.22
CA ALA A 193 14.26 -30.98 9.37
C ALA A 193 14.79 -30.44 10.71
N ALA A 194 16.09 -30.17 10.82
CA ALA A 194 16.71 -29.61 12.03
C ALA A 194 16.79 -28.08 12.00
N MET A 195 16.44 -27.44 10.88
CA MET A 195 16.46 -25.99 10.75
C MET A 195 15.45 -25.34 11.68
N LYS A 196 15.88 -24.31 12.40
CA LYS A 196 15.03 -23.45 13.20
C LYS A 196 14.77 -22.15 12.48
N ASP A 197 13.50 -21.76 12.39
CA ASP A 197 13.09 -20.45 11.93
C ASP A 197 12.15 -19.82 12.96
N ASP A 198 12.24 -18.50 13.09
CA ASP A 198 11.32 -17.71 13.91
C ASP A 198 10.46 -16.86 12.97
N MET A 199 9.38 -17.48 12.46
CA MET A 199 8.48 -16.85 11.48
C MET A 199 7.73 -15.63 12.05
N VAL A 200 7.75 -15.40 13.37
CA VAL A 200 7.15 -14.20 13.98
C VAL A 200 8.16 -13.07 14.17
N ASN A 201 9.44 -13.32 13.92
CA ASN A 201 10.49 -12.32 14.01
C ASN A 201 10.54 -11.43 12.76
N MET A 202 9.96 -10.24 12.90
CA MET A 202 9.88 -9.23 11.84
C MET A 202 11.04 -8.22 11.88
N SER A 203 12.14 -8.54 12.57
CA SER A 203 13.29 -7.65 12.69
C SER A 203 14.00 -7.50 11.35
N SER A 204 14.35 -6.26 10.99
CA SER A 204 15.06 -5.99 9.74
C SER A 204 16.37 -6.78 9.68
N GLY A 205 16.54 -7.55 8.59
CA GLY A 205 17.74 -8.34 8.34
C GLY A 205 17.78 -9.71 9.03
N TYR A 206 16.72 -10.14 9.73
CA TYR A 206 16.57 -11.51 10.22
C TYR A 206 16.14 -12.47 9.10
N SER A 207 16.69 -13.67 9.11
CA SER A 207 16.24 -14.83 8.31
C SER A 207 16.72 -16.12 8.98
N PHE A 208 16.14 -17.26 8.63
CA PHE A 208 16.59 -18.57 9.13
C PHE A 208 18.10 -18.83 8.91
N VAL A 209 18.72 -18.20 7.89
CA VAL A 209 20.18 -18.31 7.63
C VAL A 209 20.99 -17.75 8.79
N LYS A 210 20.50 -16.68 9.43
CA LYS A 210 21.16 -16.01 10.56
C LYS A 210 20.75 -16.55 11.92
N HIS A 211 19.88 -17.56 11.96
CA HIS A 211 19.49 -18.17 13.21
C HIS A 211 20.69 -18.93 13.81
N PRO A 212 21.11 -18.66 15.05
CA PRO A 212 22.38 -19.17 15.60
C PRO A 212 22.43 -20.70 15.72
N ALA A 213 21.27 -21.37 15.77
CA ALA A 213 21.20 -22.83 15.81
C ALA A 213 21.38 -23.51 14.44
N ASN A 214 21.40 -22.77 13.33
CA ASN A 214 21.42 -23.36 11.99
C ASN A 214 22.82 -23.39 11.35
N ASP A 215 23.76 -22.55 11.83
CA ASP A 215 25.15 -22.45 11.34
C ASP A 215 25.28 -22.28 9.80
N LEU A 216 24.37 -21.50 9.19
CA LEU A 216 24.32 -21.32 7.74
C LEU A 216 25.01 -20.05 7.23
N ASP A 217 25.51 -19.19 8.12
CA ASP A 217 26.07 -17.87 7.78
C ASP A 217 27.23 -17.96 6.76
N LYS A 218 27.97 -19.08 6.78
CA LYS A 218 29.09 -19.34 5.85
C LYS A 218 28.91 -20.58 4.97
N ALA A 219 27.81 -21.33 5.11
CA ALA A 219 27.57 -22.57 4.37
C ALA A 219 27.55 -22.38 2.84
N TYR A 220 27.25 -21.16 2.36
CA TYR A 220 27.32 -20.83 0.94
C TYR A 220 28.76 -20.92 0.36
N LEU A 221 29.80 -20.74 1.18
CA LEU A 221 31.20 -20.87 0.72
C LEU A 221 31.54 -22.32 0.40
N ASP A 222 31.08 -23.25 1.23
CA ASP A 222 31.27 -24.69 1.02
C ASP A 222 30.46 -25.18 -0.19
N LEU A 223 29.25 -24.62 -0.39
CA LEU A 223 28.45 -24.84 -1.59
C LEU A 223 29.18 -24.34 -2.86
N LEU A 224 29.77 -23.14 -2.81
CA LEU A 224 30.54 -22.60 -3.93
C LEU A 224 31.79 -23.44 -4.23
N TYR A 225 32.48 -23.90 -3.19
CA TYR A 225 33.66 -24.75 -3.34
C TYR A 225 33.29 -26.12 -3.94
N SER A 226 32.23 -26.77 -3.45
CA SER A 226 31.74 -28.04 -4.01
C SER A 226 31.25 -27.91 -5.45
N ALA A 227 30.56 -26.82 -5.80
CA ALA A 227 30.16 -26.51 -7.17
C ALA A 227 31.37 -26.32 -8.10
N TYR A 228 32.44 -25.69 -7.61
CA TYR A 228 33.68 -25.49 -8.35
C TYR A 228 34.50 -26.78 -8.50
N ALA A 229 34.60 -27.60 -7.45
CA ALA A 229 35.43 -28.79 -7.38
C ALA A 229 34.79 -30.05 -8.02
N SER A 230 33.47 -30.08 -8.18
CA SER A 230 32.79 -31.21 -8.79
C SER A 230 33.18 -31.37 -10.28
N ARG A 231 33.81 -32.50 -10.62
CA ARG A 231 34.27 -32.85 -11.98
C ARG A 231 33.12 -33.04 -12.98
N GLU A 232 31.93 -33.32 -12.46
CA GLU A 232 30.68 -33.48 -13.20
C GLU A 232 29.80 -32.22 -13.16
N SER A 233 30.25 -31.15 -12.48
CA SER A 233 29.43 -29.95 -12.33
C SER A 233 29.16 -29.28 -13.68
N LYS A 234 27.91 -28.91 -13.90
CA LYS A 234 27.50 -28.09 -15.06
C LYS A 234 28.08 -26.66 -14.97
N PHE A 235 28.69 -26.30 -13.83
CA PHE A 235 29.15 -24.96 -13.53
C PHE A 235 30.63 -24.70 -13.83
N SER A 236 31.49 -25.70 -13.74
CA SER A 236 32.92 -25.57 -14.04
C SER A 236 33.41 -26.74 -14.90
N LYS A 237 34.38 -26.51 -15.79
CA LYS A 237 35.11 -27.59 -16.48
C LYS A 237 36.58 -27.27 -16.44
N GLY A 238 37.38 -28.13 -15.78
CA GLY A 238 38.83 -27.94 -15.70
C GLY A 238 39.26 -26.66 -14.99
N GLY A 239 38.55 -26.24 -13.93
CA GLY A 239 38.88 -25.05 -13.15
C GLY A 239 38.38 -23.71 -13.72
N HIS A 240 37.61 -23.72 -14.80
CA HIS A 240 37.00 -22.53 -15.39
C HIS A 240 35.46 -22.58 -15.34
N TRP A 241 34.84 -21.46 -14.96
CA TRP A 241 33.38 -21.30 -14.88
C TRP A 241 32.70 -21.27 -16.25
N ARG A 242 31.54 -21.93 -16.37
CA ARG A 242 30.69 -21.96 -17.57
C ARG A 242 29.64 -20.84 -17.55
N TRP A 243 30.07 -19.59 -17.76
CA TRP A 243 29.22 -18.39 -17.70
C TRP A 243 27.96 -18.41 -18.58
N LYS A 244 27.97 -19.15 -19.70
CA LYS A 244 26.81 -19.23 -20.63
C LYS A 244 25.53 -19.81 -19.99
N LEU A 245 25.65 -20.66 -18.97
CA LEU A 245 24.52 -21.26 -18.25
C LEU A 245 23.91 -20.31 -17.21
N LEU A 246 24.69 -19.36 -16.69
CA LEU A 246 24.23 -18.34 -15.73
C LEU A 246 23.41 -17.24 -16.42
N HIS A 247 23.74 -16.91 -17.67
CA HIS A 247 23.04 -15.87 -18.44
C HIS A 247 21.71 -16.30 -19.05
N THR A 248 21.42 -17.61 -19.13
CA THR A 248 20.17 -18.12 -19.73
C THR A 248 18.96 -17.97 -18.78
N GLN A 249 19.19 -17.93 -17.46
CA GLN A 249 18.14 -17.76 -16.45
C GLN A 249 17.70 -16.30 -16.27
N GLN A 250 18.57 -15.30 -16.51
CA GLN A 250 18.19 -13.89 -16.42
C GLN A 250 17.24 -13.40 -17.53
N ARG A 251 17.00 -14.19 -18.58
CA ARG A 251 16.11 -13.84 -19.68
C ARG A 251 14.74 -14.54 -19.61
N GLY A 252 14.48 -15.34 -18.58
CA GLY A 252 13.28 -16.18 -18.44
C GLY A 252 12.33 -15.81 -17.30
N THR A 253 12.44 -14.61 -16.73
CA THR A 253 11.52 -14.05 -15.71
C THR A 253 10.86 -12.80 -16.23
#